data_AF-A0A3M3K1N1-F1
#
_entry.id   AF-A0A3M3K1N1-F1
#
_cell.length_a   1.000
_cell.length_b   1.000
_cell.length_c   1.000
_cell.angle_alpha   90.00
_cell.angle_beta   90.00
_cell.angle_gamma   90.00
#
_symmetry.space_group_name_H-M   'P 1'
#
loop_
_entity.id
_entity.type
_entity.pdbx_description
1 polymer ?
#
loop_
_entity_poly.entity_id
_entity_poly.type
_entity_poly.pdbx_seq_one_letter_code
_entity_poly.pdbx_strand_id
1 'polypeptide(L)'
;ETVAKALTVLRLTRWLSLGQRVRDSVSGRVQGNVYILHDEPVGCAEAMEIDHHYMQLVGQALEHANKAVRVVADHAFKEFAAATGTMPSRLEVIEQRWQQQGWHDAPQAIEHAQDGTEFGIRTKGSDESDLLSSDSELSKKSPGANLKTPGSDSELSLNSASFG
;
A
#
# COMPACT_ATOMS: atom_id res chain seq x y z
N GLU A 1 19.77 12.56 -15.21
CA GLU A 1 19.09 11.48 -14.45
C GLU A 1 17.95 10.94 -15.29
N THR A 2 17.66 9.64 -15.28
CA THR A 2 16.51 9.07 -16.02
C THR A 2 15.62 8.28 -15.06
N VAL A 3 14.31 8.23 -15.34
CA VAL A 3 13.35 7.46 -14.54
C VAL A 3 13.77 5.98 -14.46
N ALA A 4 14.24 5.42 -15.58
CA ALA A 4 14.74 4.04 -15.63
C ALA A 4 15.94 3.82 -14.70
N LYS A 5 16.90 4.75 -14.66
CA LYS A 5 18.05 4.66 -13.75
C LYS A 5 17.58 4.72 -12.29
N ALA A 6 16.69 5.65 -11.95
CA ALA A 6 16.16 5.78 -10.60
C ALA A 6 15.42 4.51 -10.16
N LEU A 7 14.56 3.95 -11.01
CA LEU A 7 13.86 2.68 -10.74
C LEU A 7 14.84 1.52 -10.54
N THR A 8 15.87 1.41 -11.38
CA THR A 8 16.90 0.37 -11.23
C THR A 8 17.63 0.50 -9.90
N VAL A 9 18.05 1.72 -9.53
CA VAL A 9 18.74 1.95 -8.25
C VAL A 9 17.82 1.62 -7.08
N LEU A 10 16.59 2.12 -7.06
CA LEU A 10 15.61 1.84 -5.99
C LEU A 10 15.39 0.34 -5.81
N ARG A 11 15.30 -0.40 -6.92
CA ARG A 11 15.18 -1.87 -6.90
C ARG A 11 16.43 -2.52 -6.35
N LEU A 12 17.63 -2.18 -6.84
CA LEU A 12 18.89 -2.72 -6.34
C LEU A 12 19.11 -2.44 -4.85
N THR A 13 18.63 -1.29 -4.37
CA THR A 13 18.65 -0.93 -2.95
C THR A 13 17.45 -1.46 -2.16
N ARG A 14 16.58 -2.26 -2.78
CA ARG A 14 15.44 -2.95 -2.15
C ARG A 14 14.38 -2.04 -1.50
N TRP A 15 14.37 -0.75 -1.81
CA TRP A 15 13.28 0.18 -1.47
C TRP A 15 12.04 -0.04 -2.33
N LEU A 16 12.22 -0.69 -3.49
CA LEU A 16 11.16 -0.97 -4.44
C LEU A 16 11.30 -2.41 -4.95
N SER A 17 10.22 -3.20 -4.94
CA SER A 17 10.20 -4.54 -5.55
C SER A 17 9.32 -4.56 -6.79
N LEU A 18 9.68 -5.34 -7.81
CA LEU A 18 8.80 -5.59 -8.95
C LEU A 18 7.91 -6.80 -8.65
N GLY A 19 6.66 -6.55 -8.25
CA GLY A 19 5.73 -7.62 -7.89
C GLY A 19 5.14 -8.32 -9.10
N GLN A 20 4.72 -7.58 -10.13
CA GLN A 20 4.09 -8.17 -11.30
C GLN A 20 4.44 -7.42 -12.58
N ARG A 21 4.65 -8.17 -13.67
CA ARG A 21 4.64 -7.65 -15.04
C ARG A 21 3.29 -7.99 -15.65
N VAL A 22 2.42 -6.99 -15.77
CA VAL A 22 1.10 -7.19 -16.37
C VAL A 22 1.30 -7.38 -17.87
N ARG A 23 0.82 -8.51 -18.38
CA ARG A 23 0.78 -8.80 -19.81
C ARG A 23 -0.66 -9.03 -20.22
N ASP A 24 -1.04 -8.49 -21.37
CA ASP A 24 -2.30 -8.81 -22.01
C ASP A 24 -2.28 -10.29 -22.41
N SER A 25 -3.23 -11.06 -21.91
CA SER A 25 -3.32 -12.51 -22.12
C SER A 25 -3.65 -12.88 -23.56
N VAL A 26 -4.31 -11.99 -24.31
CA VAL A 26 -4.73 -12.24 -25.69
C VAL A 26 -3.66 -11.79 -26.68
N SER A 27 -3.04 -10.62 -26.44
CA SER A 27 -2.04 -10.06 -27.36
C SER A 27 -0.58 -10.35 -26.97
N GLY A 28 -0.33 -10.85 -25.76
CA GLY A 28 1.02 -11.08 -25.20
C GLY A 28 1.81 -9.81 -24.87
N ARG A 29 1.21 -8.62 -25.10
CA ARG A 29 1.87 -7.32 -24.90
C ARG A 29 2.02 -7.03 -23.42
N VAL A 30 3.20 -6.55 -23.01
CA VAL A 30 3.42 -6.04 -21.66
C VAL A 30 2.60 -4.75 -21.50
N GLN A 31 1.62 -4.76 -20.61
CA GLN A 31 0.80 -3.60 -20.26
C GLN A 31 1.49 -2.71 -19.22
N GLY A 32 2.38 -3.26 -18.39
CA GLY A 32 3.16 -2.45 -17.45
C GLY A 32 3.85 -3.25 -16.34
N ASN A 33 4.50 -2.51 -15.45
CA ASN A 33 5.16 -3.03 -14.26
C ASN A 33 4.44 -2.53 -13.01
N VAL A 34 4.11 -3.43 -12.10
CA VAL A 34 3.56 -3.11 -10.77
C VAL A 34 4.69 -3.18 -9.75
N TYR A 35 4.92 -2.05 -9.07
CA TYR A 35 5.96 -1.93 -8.08
C TYR A 35 5.37 -1.83 -6.67
N ILE A 36 6.05 -2.47 -5.73
CA ILE A 36 5.76 -2.39 -4.30
C ILE A 36 6.80 -1.44 -3.71
N LEU A 37 6.33 -0.37 -3.08
CA LEU A 37 7.17 0.56 -2.33
C LEU A 37 7.25 0.09 -0.88
N HIS A 38 8.46 0.07 -0.34
CA HIS A 38 8.70 -0.33 1.04
C HIS A 38 9.04 0.89 1.90
N ASP A 39 8.71 0.78 3.18
CA ASP A 39 9.07 1.74 4.22
C ASP A 39 10.57 1.69 4.58
N GLU A 40 11.22 0.58 4.25
CA GLU A 40 12.65 0.33 4.44
C GLU A 40 13.20 -0.59 3.35
N PRO A 41 14.53 -0.74 3.22
CA PRO A 41 15.11 -1.76 2.35
C PRO A 41 14.69 -3.16 2.79
N VAL A 42 13.91 -3.85 1.95
CA VAL A 42 13.51 -5.25 2.14
C VAL A 42 14.74 -6.11 2.36
N GLY A 43 14.71 -7.09 3.28
CA GLY A 43 15.82 -8.04 3.51
C GLY A 43 16.24 -8.82 2.27
N CYS A 44 17.47 -9.37 2.23
CA CYS A 44 17.98 -10.03 1.02
C CYS A 44 17.16 -11.29 0.67
N ALA A 45 16.81 -12.12 1.65
CA ALA A 45 15.95 -13.29 1.44
C ALA A 45 14.53 -12.88 0.97
N GLU A 46 13.91 -11.94 1.68
CA GLU A 46 12.57 -11.43 1.36
C GLU A 46 12.53 -10.78 -0.04
N ALA A 47 13.59 -10.09 -0.46
CA ALA A 47 13.66 -9.47 -1.78
C ALA A 47 13.60 -10.53 -2.91
N MET A 48 14.17 -11.71 -2.70
CA MET A 48 14.09 -12.83 -3.65
C MET A 48 12.71 -13.48 -3.67
N GLU A 49 11.99 -13.48 -2.54
CA GLU A 49 10.62 -14.01 -2.44
C GLU A 49 9.61 -13.08 -3.14
N ILE A 50 9.75 -11.76 -2.94
CA ILE A 50 8.84 -10.76 -3.52
C ILE A 50 9.13 -10.54 -5.01
N ASP A 51 10.41 -10.41 -5.39
CA ASP A 51 10.84 -10.18 -6.77
C ASP A 51 11.70 -11.35 -7.26
N HIS A 52 11.04 -12.33 -7.88
CA HIS A 52 11.67 -13.55 -8.41
C HIS A 52 12.80 -13.28 -9.43
N HIS A 53 12.86 -12.08 -10.01
CA HIS A 53 13.90 -11.68 -10.96
C HIS A 53 14.95 -10.76 -10.36
N TYR A 54 14.96 -10.58 -9.04
CA TYR A 54 15.87 -9.67 -8.36
C TYR A 54 17.34 -10.01 -8.58
N MET A 55 17.73 -11.28 -8.42
CA MET A 55 19.11 -11.71 -8.68
C MET A 55 19.53 -11.55 -10.15
N GLN A 56 18.60 -11.76 -11.09
CA GLN A 56 18.84 -11.47 -12.49
C GLN A 56 19.07 -9.97 -12.73
N LEU A 57 18.30 -9.11 -12.07
CA LEU A 57 18.50 -7.65 -12.11
C LEU A 57 19.89 -7.28 -11.58
N VAL A 58 20.30 -7.83 -10.43
CA VAL A 58 21.63 -7.57 -9.86
C VAL A 58 22.73 -7.96 -10.85
N GLY A 59 22.64 -9.17 -11.43
CA GLY A 59 23.59 -9.63 -12.45
C GLY A 59 23.69 -8.71 -13.66
N GLN A 60 22.55 -8.32 -14.23
CA GLN A 60 22.51 -7.37 -15.36
C GLN A 60 23.04 -5.98 -14.98
N ALA A 61 22.80 -5.56 -13.74
CA ALA A 61 23.23 -4.25 -13.26
C ALA A 61 24.74 -4.14 -13.05
N LEU A 62 25.43 -5.25 -12.76
CA LEU A 62 26.91 -5.30 -12.68
C LEU A 62 27.58 -4.93 -14.01
N GLU A 63 26.93 -5.25 -15.14
CA GLU A 63 27.42 -4.95 -16.50
C GLU A 63 26.81 -3.67 -17.09
N HIS A 64 26.00 -2.95 -16.32
CA HIS A 64 25.24 -1.81 -16.83
C HIS A 64 26.14 -0.65 -17.29
N ALA A 65 25.79 0.04 -18.38
CA ALA A 65 26.62 1.12 -18.95
C ALA A 65 26.88 2.28 -17.95
N ASN A 66 25.93 2.56 -17.06
CA ASN A 66 26.07 3.59 -16.02
C ASN A 66 26.89 3.10 -14.81
N LYS A 67 27.99 3.82 -14.50
CA LYS A 67 28.89 3.50 -13.36
C LYS A 67 28.19 3.46 -12.01
N ALA A 68 27.27 4.40 -11.72
CA ALA A 68 26.60 4.45 -10.43
C ALA A 68 25.72 3.21 -10.21
N VAL A 69 25.04 2.74 -11.25
CA VAL A 69 24.24 1.52 -11.21
C VAL A 69 25.13 0.31 -10.92
N ARG A 70 26.29 0.20 -11.59
CA ARG A 70 27.24 -0.90 -11.34
C ARG A 70 27.75 -0.91 -9.90
N VAL A 71 28.09 0.25 -9.35
CA VAL A 71 28.55 0.36 -7.96
C VAL A 71 27.46 -0.11 -6.99
N VAL A 72 26.23 0.35 -7.15
CA VAL A 72 25.10 -0.09 -6.29
C VAL A 72 24.85 -1.60 -6.43
N ALA A 73 24.95 -2.14 -7.66
CA ALA A 73 24.79 -3.58 -7.90
C ALA A 73 25.90 -4.41 -7.24
N ASP A 74 27.15 -3.94 -7.26
CA ASP A 74 28.29 -4.57 -6.58
C ASP A 74 28.10 -4.61 -5.06
N HIS A 75 27.60 -3.51 -4.47
CA HIS A 75 27.23 -3.49 -3.05
C HIS A 75 26.13 -4.51 -2.74
N ALA A 76 25.03 -4.50 -3.51
CA ALA A 76 23.95 -5.46 -3.33
C ALA A 76 24.46 -6.90 -3.48
N PHE A 77 25.27 -7.21 -4.49
CA PHE A 77 25.83 -8.54 -4.67
C PHE A 77 26.70 -8.98 -3.49
N LYS A 78 27.56 -8.08 -2.97
CA LYS A 78 28.38 -8.36 -1.79
C LYS A 78 27.57 -8.60 -0.53
N GLU A 79 26.47 -7.86 -0.33
CA GLU A 79 25.55 -8.12 0.79
C GLU A 79 24.96 -9.53 0.71
N PHE A 80 24.57 -9.99 -0.49
CA PHE A 80 24.09 -11.35 -0.69
C PHE A 80 25.18 -12.40 -0.47
N ALA A 81 26.38 -12.16 -0.98
CA ALA A 81 27.51 -13.08 -0.78
C ALA A 81 27.93 -13.18 0.69
N ALA A 82 27.78 -12.10 1.45
CA ALA A 82 28.06 -12.05 2.89
C ALA A 82 26.92 -12.62 3.74
N ALA A 83 25.72 -12.79 3.19
CA ALA A 83 24.58 -13.35 3.90
C ALA A 83 24.71 -14.87 4.03
N THR A 84 25.62 -15.31 4.89
CA THR A 84 25.79 -16.72 5.28
C THR A 84 24.88 -17.04 6.47
N GLY A 85 24.02 -18.04 6.33
CA GLY A 85 23.13 -18.52 7.40
C GLY A 85 21.65 -18.20 7.17
N THR A 86 20.83 -18.47 8.18
CA THR A 86 19.39 -18.14 8.15
C THR A 86 19.24 -16.63 8.24
N MET A 87 18.67 -16.00 7.20
CA MET A 87 18.34 -14.59 7.26
C MET A 87 17.12 -14.35 8.13
N PRO A 88 17.10 -13.28 8.93
CA PRO A 88 15.95 -12.97 9.75
C PRO A 88 14.74 -12.69 8.87
N SER A 89 13.58 -13.22 9.26
CA SER A 89 12.32 -12.91 8.59
C SER A 89 11.94 -11.44 8.79
N ARG A 90 11.03 -10.90 7.95
CA ARG A 90 10.52 -9.54 8.15
C ARG A 90 9.91 -9.35 9.53
N LEU A 91 9.16 -10.34 10.01
CA LEU A 91 8.55 -10.30 11.33
C LEU A 91 9.61 -10.22 12.43
N GLU A 92 10.69 -11.01 12.33
CA GLU A 92 11.81 -10.93 13.28
C GLU A 92 12.48 -9.57 13.27
N VAL A 93 12.69 -8.97 12.10
CA VAL A 93 13.29 -7.62 11.98
C VAL A 93 12.39 -6.57 12.64
N ILE A 94 11.07 -6.63 12.40
CA ILE A 94 10.11 -5.70 13.01
C ILE A 94 10.05 -5.93 14.53
N GLU A 95 9.99 -7.19 14.99
CA GLU A 95 9.99 -7.55 16.41
C GLU A 95 11.25 -7.04 17.12
N GLN A 96 12.43 -7.27 16.53
CA GLN A 96 13.70 -6.80 17.06
C GLN A 96 13.73 -5.26 17.17
N ARG A 97 13.08 -4.54 16.25
CA ARG A 97 12.93 -3.08 16.36
C ARG A 97 12.00 -2.67 17.48
N TRP A 98 10.84 -3.31 17.63
CA TRP A 98 9.93 -3.05 18.74
C TRP A 98 10.63 -3.25 20.09
N GLN A 99 11.42 -4.31 20.21
CA GLN A 99 12.26 -4.57 21.38
C GLN A 99 13.26 -3.45 21.64
N GLN A 100 13.97 -2.97 20.62
CA GLN A 100 14.92 -1.85 20.76
C GLN A 100 14.27 -0.52 21.14
N GLN A 101 13.00 -0.32 20.81
CA GLN A 101 12.26 0.90 21.14
C GLN A 101 11.67 0.88 22.57
N GLY A 102 11.90 -0.17 23.35
CA GLY A 102 11.45 -0.25 24.75
C GLY A 102 9.94 -0.45 24.92
N TRP A 103 9.22 -0.87 23.88
CA TRP A 103 7.77 -1.06 23.92
C TRP A 103 7.32 -2.23 24.81
N HIS A 104 8.25 -3.07 25.27
CA HIS A 104 7.96 -4.17 26.19
C HIS A 104 8.05 -3.78 27.68
N ASP A 105 8.59 -2.60 28.02
CA ASP A 105 8.79 -2.17 29.41
C ASP A 105 7.65 -1.28 29.95
N ALA A 106 6.59 -1.04 29.19
CA ALA A 106 5.41 -0.40 29.74
C ALA A 106 4.75 -1.38 30.74
N PRO A 107 4.67 -1.05 32.04
CA PRO A 107 3.78 -1.76 32.93
C PRO A 107 2.38 -1.64 32.31
N GLN A 108 1.69 -2.76 32.11
CA GLN A 108 0.29 -2.75 31.73
C GLN A 108 -0.56 -2.24 32.91
N ALA A 109 -0.41 -0.97 33.26
CA ALA A 109 -1.43 -0.23 33.96
C ALA A 109 -2.32 0.36 32.87
N ILE A 110 -3.34 -0.40 32.47
CA ILE A 110 -4.47 0.16 31.72
C ILE A 110 -5.20 1.07 32.71
N GLU A 111 -4.71 2.29 32.87
CA GLU A 111 -5.52 3.37 33.38
C GLU A 111 -6.40 3.83 32.22
N HIS A 112 -7.71 3.60 32.37
CA HIS A 112 -8.73 4.11 31.46
C HIS A 112 -8.73 5.65 31.51
N ALA A 113 -7.81 6.29 30.82
CA ALA A 113 -7.89 7.71 30.50
C ALA A 113 -8.86 7.86 29.32
N GLN A 114 -10.06 8.34 29.62
CA GLN A 114 -11.04 8.71 28.63
C GLN A 114 -10.51 9.85 27.76
N ASP A 115 -10.51 9.58 26.47
CA ASP A 115 -10.87 10.45 25.34
C ASP A 115 -10.03 11.71 25.06
N GLY A 116 -9.72 11.89 23.78
CA GLY A 116 -9.18 13.13 23.21
C GLY A 116 -7.74 13.06 22.72
N THR A 117 -7.48 12.34 21.63
CA THR A 117 -6.36 12.71 20.75
C THR A 117 -6.82 12.70 19.30
N GLU A 118 -7.29 13.87 18.87
CA GLU A 118 -7.68 14.21 17.51
C GLU A 118 -6.44 14.18 16.60
N PHE A 119 -6.34 13.17 15.74
CA PHE A 119 -5.43 13.22 14.59
C PHE A 119 -6.23 13.71 13.38
N GLY A 120 -6.05 14.98 13.03
CA GLY A 120 -6.67 15.58 11.85
C GLY A 120 -7.03 17.03 12.09
N ILE A 121 -6.32 17.95 11.44
CA ILE A 121 -6.68 19.37 11.45
C ILE A 121 -8.03 19.53 10.76
N ARG A 122 -9.12 19.59 11.52
CA ARG A 122 -10.42 20.04 11.01
C ARG A 122 -10.47 21.56 11.13
N THR A 123 -10.58 22.25 10.00
CA THR A 123 -10.87 23.69 9.97
C THR A 123 -12.15 23.95 10.76
N LYS A 124 -12.02 24.64 11.90
CA LYS A 124 -13.14 25.08 12.73
C LYS A 124 -14.01 26.06 11.93
N GLY A 125 -15.24 25.64 11.62
CA GLY A 125 -16.33 26.58 11.36
C GLY A 125 -16.87 27.03 12.71
N SER A 126 -16.83 28.34 12.95
CA SER A 126 -17.57 28.98 14.03
C SER A 126 -19.06 28.73 13.81
N ASP A 127 -19.78 28.36 14.87
CA ASP A 127 -20.77 29.26 15.47
C ASP A 127 -21.35 28.63 16.74
N GLU A 128 -21.42 29.48 17.77
CA GLU A 128 -22.05 29.23 19.05
C GLU A 128 -23.56 28.98 18.86
N SER A 129 -24.13 28.07 19.64
CA SER A 129 -25.12 28.41 20.69
C SER A 129 -25.90 27.17 21.14
N ASP A 130 -25.87 27.00 22.46
CA ASP A 130 -27.03 26.72 23.29
C ASP A 130 -27.72 25.34 23.28
N LEU A 131 -27.49 24.68 24.42
CA LEU A 131 -28.52 24.24 25.38
C LEU A 131 -29.53 23.15 24.97
N LEU A 132 -29.35 22.01 25.65
CA LEU A 132 -30.35 21.27 26.43
C LEU A 132 -31.41 20.40 25.72
N SER A 133 -31.67 19.27 26.41
CA SER A 133 -32.90 18.44 26.42
C SER A 133 -33.16 17.57 25.19
N SER A 134 -33.77 16.39 25.28
CA SER A 134 -34.23 15.51 26.35
C SER A 134 -34.82 14.29 25.64
N ASP A 135 -34.61 13.11 26.19
CA ASP A 135 -35.44 11.89 26.20
C ASP A 135 -36.34 11.49 25.00
N SER A 136 -36.12 10.22 24.63
CA SER A 136 -37.08 9.23 24.14
C SER A 136 -38.55 9.48 24.50
N GLU A 137 -39.47 9.09 23.61
CA GLU A 137 -40.57 8.16 23.92
C GLU A 137 -41.36 7.76 22.66
N LEU A 138 -42.00 6.59 22.76
CA LEU A 138 -42.62 5.80 21.70
C LEU A 138 -44.08 6.17 21.40
N SER A 139 -44.44 6.03 20.11
CA SER A 139 -45.73 5.55 19.56
C SER A 139 -47.00 6.41 19.68
N LYS A 140 -47.70 6.61 18.53
CA LYS A 140 -49.15 6.35 18.34
C LYS A 140 -49.63 6.54 16.88
N LYS A 141 -49.84 5.40 16.22
CA LYS A 141 -50.83 4.95 15.21
C LYS A 141 -51.71 5.95 14.38
N SER A 142 -51.48 5.94 13.05
CA SER A 142 -52.43 5.92 11.88
C SER A 142 -53.44 7.07 11.63
N PRO A 143 -54.14 7.18 10.46
CA PRO A 143 -53.92 6.66 9.09
C PRO A 143 -54.05 7.71 7.95
N GLY A 144 -53.45 7.42 6.78
CA GLY A 144 -54.10 7.60 5.48
C GLY A 144 -53.94 8.95 4.73
N ALA A 145 -53.11 8.93 3.68
CA ALA A 145 -53.52 9.32 2.32
C ALA A 145 -52.41 8.95 1.31
N ASN A 146 -52.74 8.03 0.39
CA ASN A 146 -52.42 8.01 -1.04
C ASN A 146 -51.53 9.16 -1.58
N LEU A 147 -50.64 9.01 -2.57
CA LEU A 147 -50.17 7.91 -3.42
C LEU A 147 -49.16 8.56 -4.38
N LYS A 148 -48.02 7.91 -4.63
CA LYS A 148 -47.34 7.73 -5.93
C LYS A 148 -45.83 7.66 -5.75
N THR A 149 -45.35 6.43 -5.86
CA THR A 149 -43.98 6.08 -6.22
C THR A 149 -43.60 6.70 -7.55
N PRO A 150 -42.31 6.98 -7.77
CA PRO A 150 -41.73 6.86 -9.09
C PRO A 150 -40.90 5.58 -9.12
N GLY A 151 -41.39 4.57 -9.84
CA GLY A 151 -40.56 3.47 -10.30
C GLY A 151 -39.52 4.00 -11.29
N SER A 152 -38.35 3.37 -11.31
CA SER A 152 -37.40 3.52 -12.40
C SER A 152 -37.28 2.17 -13.09
N ASP A 153 -38.20 1.94 -14.01
CA ASP A 153 -38.01 1.03 -15.13
C ASP A 153 -37.24 1.78 -16.21
N SER A 154 -36.17 1.19 -16.73
CA SER A 154 -35.70 1.47 -18.09
C SER A 154 -34.87 0.30 -18.60
N GLU A 155 -35.54 -0.55 -19.40
CA GLU A 155 -34.91 -1.46 -20.34
C GLU A 155 -34.63 -0.79 -21.69
N LEU A 156 -33.48 -1.17 -22.27
CA LEU A 156 -33.11 -1.40 -23.68
C LEU A 156 -33.37 -0.34 -24.78
N SER A 157 -32.33 -0.11 -25.61
CA SER A 157 -32.51 -0.22 -27.07
C SER A 157 -31.21 -0.53 -27.82
N LEU A 158 -31.37 -1.47 -28.76
CA LEU A 158 -30.45 -1.86 -29.83
C LEU A 158 -30.21 -0.67 -30.78
N ASN A 159 -28.97 -0.46 -31.21
CA ASN A 159 -28.68 0.24 -32.45
C ASN A 159 -27.84 -0.65 -33.36
N SER A 160 -28.51 -1.24 -34.34
CA SER A 160 -27.93 -1.73 -35.59
C SER A 160 -27.61 -0.54 -36.49
N ALA A 161 -26.39 -0.48 -37.01
CA ALA A 161 -26.05 0.31 -38.19
C ALA A 161 -24.99 -0.43 -39.02
N SER A 162 -25.49 -1.11 -40.05
CA SER A 162 -24.73 -1.53 -41.23
C SER A 162 -24.63 -0.34 -42.19
N PHE A 163 -23.47 -0.09 -42.78
CA PHE A 163 -23.32 0.59 -44.07
C PHE A 163 -21.96 0.27 -44.70
N GLY A 164 -21.98 -0.14 -45.96
CA GLY A 164 -20.84 -0.09 -46.89
C GLY A 164 -20.27 -1.43 -47.31
#